data_AF-A0A1B7WE22-F1
#
_entry.id   AF-A0A1B7WE22-F1
#
_cell.length_a   1.000
_cell.length_b   1.000
_cell.length_c   1.000
_cell.angle_alpha   90.00
_cell.angle_beta   90.00
_cell.angle_gamma   90.00
#
_symmetry.space_group_name_H-M   'P 1'
#
loop_
_entity.id
_entity.type
_entity.pdbx_description
1 polymer ?
#
loop_
_entity_poly.entity_id
_entity_poly.type
_entity_poly.pdbx_seq_one_letter_code
_entity_poly.pdbx_strand_id
1 'polypeptide(L)'
;EAIQLFCSRCNLEILRERMNNRSEYFYDDELRREGEIGRDGELDIRHLFYGHQIEPGSQLSIIDHNQNKLSLFIELSPSDQTIPDELQELQFRVSWTPELEDETFILPLSSNGGLPVFHIRKFRTNAKNPRPKTLFITSSSLKTDQMIELFNQVVLTPDEKIIEQALNKIDSKIQRIAAVNPQRLRYSPYSRNGFVLLLGDSNQRVPIGSMGDGIWRILGLALAIVSAKDGYLFVDEIDTGLHFTAMSDMWKMIWDTAKKLNVQVFATTHNSDCWQSLAEIGEQENVTDDGIRIHRIEKGKSKSIVFNEAQIVIAVERELEVR
;
A
#
# COMPACT_ATOMS: atom_id res chain seq x y z
N GLU A 1 -4.30 4.74 2.10
CA GLU A 1 -4.22 5.21 0.70
C GLU A 1 -3.71 6.64 0.58
N ALA A 2 -4.32 7.63 1.23
CA ALA A 2 -3.86 9.03 1.20
C ALA A 2 -2.37 9.20 1.56
N ILE A 3 -1.91 8.53 2.63
CA ILE A 3 -0.50 8.52 3.04
C ILE A 3 0.40 7.88 1.97
N GLN A 4 -0.06 6.80 1.31
CA GLN A 4 0.68 6.16 0.22
C GLN A 4 0.87 7.12 -0.96
N LEU A 5 -0.20 7.81 -1.36
CA LEU A 5 -0.13 8.79 -2.44
C LEU A 5 0.88 9.90 -2.10
N PHE A 6 0.87 10.39 -0.86
CA PHE A 6 1.84 11.35 -0.35
C PHE A 6 3.29 10.83 -0.42
N CYS A 7 3.57 9.66 0.18
CA CYS A 7 4.91 9.04 0.19
C CYS A 7 5.44 8.73 -1.21
N SER A 8 4.55 8.49 -2.18
CA SER A 8 4.93 8.21 -3.57
C SER A 8 5.29 9.44 -4.40
N ARG A 9 5.17 10.65 -3.84
CA ARG A 9 5.45 11.93 -4.51
C ARG A 9 4.69 12.06 -5.84
N CYS A 10 3.36 12.02 -5.78
CA CYS A 10 2.48 12.14 -6.96
C CYS A 10 2.66 11.02 -8.01
N ASN A 11 2.86 9.77 -7.58
CA ASN A 11 2.76 8.66 -8.51
C ASN A 11 1.30 8.35 -8.86
N LEU A 12 0.81 8.94 -9.96
CA LEU A 12 -0.56 8.76 -10.45
C LEU A 12 -0.90 7.30 -10.80
N GLU A 13 0.08 6.41 -11.01
CA GLU A 13 -0.19 4.99 -11.18
C GLU A 13 -0.76 4.36 -9.90
N ILE A 14 -0.34 4.83 -8.72
CA ILE A 14 -0.90 4.38 -7.44
C ILE A 14 -2.36 4.78 -7.35
N LEU A 15 -2.70 6.01 -7.76
CA LEU A 15 -4.07 6.48 -7.81
C LEU A 15 -4.93 5.56 -8.68
N ARG A 16 -4.46 5.25 -9.90
CA ARG A 16 -5.13 4.31 -10.81
C ARG A 16 -5.33 2.93 -10.16
N GLU A 17 -4.29 2.37 -9.56
CA GLU A 17 -4.37 1.05 -8.91
C GLU A 17 -5.40 1.04 -7.78
N ARG A 18 -5.42 2.07 -6.91
CA ARG A 18 -6.37 2.15 -5.80
C ARG A 18 -7.81 2.26 -6.31
N MET A 19 -8.06 3.17 -7.26
CA MET A 19 -9.39 3.38 -7.82
C MET A 19 -9.89 2.14 -8.57
N ASN A 20 -9.03 1.47 -9.33
CA ASN A 20 -9.37 0.20 -9.99
C ASN A 20 -9.73 -0.90 -8.98
N ASN A 21 -8.99 -1.02 -7.86
CA ASN A 21 -9.31 -1.98 -6.81
C ASN A 21 -10.67 -1.71 -6.16
N ARG A 22 -11.10 -0.45 -6.09
CA ARG A 22 -12.42 -0.03 -5.60
C ARG A 22 -13.51 -0.06 -6.68
N SER A 23 -13.16 -0.41 -7.92
CA SER A 23 -14.06 -0.35 -9.07
C SER A 23 -14.61 1.06 -9.34
N GLU A 24 -13.83 2.10 -9.02
CA GLU A 24 -14.15 3.51 -9.26
C GLU A 24 -13.68 3.95 -10.64
N TYR A 25 -14.24 3.32 -11.66
CA TYR A 25 -13.96 3.63 -13.06
C TYR A 25 -15.21 3.39 -13.89
N PHE A 26 -15.28 4.04 -15.04
CA PHE A 26 -16.35 3.84 -16.01
C PHE A 26 -15.80 3.86 -17.44
N TYR A 27 -16.63 3.45 -18.39
CA TYR A 27 -16.31 3.50 -19.81
C TYR A 27 -17.21 4.52 -20.48
N ASP A 28 -16.62 5.45 -21.22
CA ASP A 28 -17.35 6.30 -22.14
C ASP A 28 -17.48 5.60 -23.50
N ASP A 29 -18.71 5.31 -23.91
CA ASP A 29 -19.01 4.63 -25.18
C ASP A 29 -18.97 5.59 -26.39
N GLU A 30 -19.01 6.92 -26.19
CA GLU A 30 -18.87 7.91 -27.27
C GLU A 30 -17.41 8.02 -27.72
N LEU A 31 -16.48 8.09 -26.76
CA LEU A 31 -15.04 8.15 -27.03
C LEU A 31 -14.46 6.86 -27.63
N ARG A 32 -15.16 5.73 -27.45
CA ARG A 32 -14.84 4.46 -28.13
C ARG A 32 -15.08 4.50 -29.64
N ARG A 33 -15.99 5.34 -30.13
CA ARG A 33 -16.33 5.43 -31.56
C ARG A 33 -15.34 6.28 -32.36
N GLU A 34 -14.71 7.25 -31.72
CA GLU A 34 -13.78 8.19 -32.37
C GLU A 34 -12.34 7.66 -32.48
N GLY A 35 -12.03 6.50 -31.88
CA GLY A 35 -10.72 5.85 -32.00
C GLY A 35 -9.59 6.59 -31.27
N GLU A 36 -9.87 7.70 -30.60
CA GLU A 36 -8.88 8.53 -29.89
C GLU A 36 -8.59 8.06 -28.46
N ILE A 37 -9.47 7.25 -27.85
CA ILE A 37 -9.30 6.76 -26.48
C ILE A 37 -9.26 5.23 -26.47
N GLY A 38 -8.13 4.69 -26.03
CA GLY A 38 -7.92 3.25 -25.89
C GLY A 38 -8.97 2.60 -24.98
N ARG A 39 -9.05 1.26 -25.03
CA ARG A 39 -9.95 0.40 -24.22
C ARG A 39 -9.82 0.57 -22.69
N ASP A 40 -9.05 1.54 -22.20
CA ASP A 40 -8.52 1.65 -20.85
C ASP A 40 -9.45 2.32 -19.83
N GLY A 41 -10.58 2.91 -20.26
CA GLY A 41 -11.59 3.50 -19.37
C GLY A 41 -11.16 4.82 -18.72
N GLU A 42 -12.04 5.36 -17.88
CA GLU A 42 -11.86 6.60 -17.13
C GLU A 42 -11.99 6.35 -15.63
N LEU A 43 -11.16 7.01 -14.82
CA LEU A 43 -11.25 6.93 -13.37
C LEU A 43 -12.27 7.94 -12.83
N ASP A 44 -13.10 7.49 -11.88
CA ASP A 44 -14.09 8.34 -11.21
C ASP A 44 -13.48 9.11 -10.04
N ILE A 45 -12.84 10.24 -10.32
CA ILE A 45 -12.09 10.99 -9.32
C ILE A 45 -12.95 11.74 -8.29
N ARG A 46 -14.28 11.72 -8.45
CA ARG A 46 -15.21 12.34 -7.48
C ARG A 46 -15.05 11.75 -6.10
N HIS A 47 -14.71 10.47 -6.01
CA HIS A 47 -14.49 9.78 -4.74
C HIS A 47 -13.22 10.19 -3.99
N LEU A 48 -12.36 11.04 -4.58
CA LEU A 48 -11.22 11.63 -3.89
C LEU A 48 -11.60 12.85 -3.03
N PHE A 49 -12.75 13.46 -3.30
CA PHE A 49 -13.19 14.69 -2.67
C PHE A 49 -14.33 14.46 -1.69
N TYR A 50 -14.39 15.31 -0.67
CA TYR A 50 -15.48 15.29 0.31
C TYR A 50 -16.82 15.52 -0.39
N GLY A 51 -17.85 14.76 -0.01
CA GLY A 51 -19.17 14.83 -0.64
C GLY A 51 -19.29 14.10 -1.99
N HIS A 52 -18.22 13.47 -2.47
CA HIS A 52 -18.20 12.70 -3.74
C HIS A 52 -18.65 13.53 -4.96
N GLN A 53 -18.22 14.78 -5.01
CA GLN A 53 -18.54 15.73 -6.09
C GLN A 53 -17.27 16.45 -6.54
N ILE A 54 -17.23 16.81 -7.82
CA ILE A 54 -16.20 17.70 -8.38
C ILE A 54 -16.87 18.99 -8.81
N GLU A 55 -16.35 20.10 -8.29
CA GLU A 55 -16.71 21.45 -8.69
C GLU A 55 -15.41 22.24 -8.83
N PRO A 56 -15.37 23.30 -9.66
CA PRO A 56 -14.25 24.23 -9.64
C PRO A 56 -13.93 24.70 -8.22
N GLY A 57 -12.70 24.50 -7.77
CA GLY A 57 -12.27 24.81 -6.40
C GLY A 57 -12.27 23.62 -5.43
N SER A 58 -12.83 22.45 -5.81
CA SER A 58 -12.70 21.23 -5.02
C SER A 58 -11.23 20.89 -4.80
N GLN A 59 -10.84 20.70 -3.54
CA GLN A 59 -9.44 20.50 -3.18
C GLN A 59 -9.26 19.47 -2.06
N LEU A 60 -8.13 18.76 -2.14
CA LEU A 60 -7.60 17.91 -1.08
C LEU A 60 -6.12 18.27 -0.90
N SER A 61 -5.66 18.40 0.33
CA SER A 61 -4.22 18.54 0.58
C SER A 61 -3.75 17.70 1.75
N ILE A 62 -2.52 17.20 1.64
CA ILE A 62 -1.81 16.43 2.66
C ILE A 62 -0.46 17.12 2.88
N ILE A 63 -0.14 17.42 4.13
CA ILE A 63 1.07 18.17 4.51
C ILE A 63 1.76 17.39 5.64
N ASP A 64 3.08 17.19 5.53
CA ASP A 64 3.87 16.62 6.62
C ASP A 64 4.48 17.70 7.55
N HIS A 65 5.21 17.25 8.57
CA HIS A 65 5.88 18.16 9.51
C HIS A 65 6.98 19.00 8.85
N ASN A 66 7.57 18.53 7.75
CA ASN A 66 8.61 19.21 6.99
C ASN A 66 8.03 20.15 5.93
N GLN A 67 6.72 20.43 5.97
CA GLN A 67 6.01 21.27 4.99
C GLN A 67 5.98 20.72 3.56
N ASN A 68 6.37 19.45 3.34
CA ASN A 68 6.13 18.82 2.06
C ASN A 68 4.61 18.70 1.86
N LYS A 69 4.12 19.15 0.70
CA LYS A 69 2.68 19.21 0.43
C LYS A 69 2.31 18.47 -0.84
N LEU A 70 1.34 17.58 -0.74
CA LEU A 70 0.57 17.04 -1.86
C LEU A 70 -0.75 17.81 -1.96
N SER A 71 -1.07 18.34 -3.12
CA SER A 71 -2.38 18.96 -3.39
C SER A 71 -3.04 18.35 -4.61
N LEU A 72 -4.33 18.04 -4.49
CA LEU A 72 -5.22 17.66 -5.58
C LEU A 72 -6.26 18.78 -5.72
N PHE A 73 -6.44 19.31 -6.92
CA PHE A 73 -7.29 20.48 -7.17
C PHE A 73 -8.07 20.31 -8.46
N ILE A 74 -9.34 20.71 -8.44
CA ILE A 74 -10.18 20.81 -9.63
C ILE A 74 -10.26 22.28 -10.03
N GLU A 75 -9.88 22.57 -11.26
CA GLU A 75 -9.93 23.92 -11.83
C GLU A 75 -10.61 23.92 -13.18
N LEU A 76 -11.06 25.11 -13.62
CA LEU A 76 -11.51 25.31 -14.98
C LEU A 76 -10.29 25.33 -15.90
N SER A 77 -10.39 24.64 -17.03
CA SER A 77 -9.39 24.73 -18.09
C SER A 77 -9.24 26.21 -18.49
N PRO A 78 -8.01 26.77 -18.51
CA PRO A 78 -7.82 28.14 -18.95
C PRO A 78 -8.28 28.27 -20.39
N SER A 79 -9.37 29.00 -20.63
CA SER A 79 -9.88 29.24 -21.98
C SER A 79 -9.27 30.50 -22.59
N ASP A 80 -9.04 30.47 -23.90
CA ASP A 80 -9.14 31.68 -24.72
C ASP A 80 -10.49 32.37 -24.40
N GLN A 81 -10.52 33.70 -24.39
CA GLN A 81 -11.66 34.53 -23.94
C GLN A 81 -12.98 34.34 -24.74
N THR A 82 -13.06 33.35 -25.63
CA THR A 82 -14.15 33.11 -26.58
C THR A 82 -15.08 31.96 -26.21
N ILE A 83 -14.74 31.13 -25.22
CA ILE A 83 -15.59 29.99 -24.80
C ILE A 83 -16.46 30.41 -23.61
N PRO A 84 -17.80 30.30 -23.68
CA PRO A 84 -18.68 30.50 -22.53
C PRO A 84 -18.31 29.62 -21.34
N ASP A 85 -18.44 30.13 -20.11
CA ASP A 85 -18.09 29.39 -18.87
C ASP A 85 -18.82 28.03 -18.76
N GLU A 86 -20.01 27.89 -19.35
CA GLU A 86 -20.79 26.64 -19.39
C GLU A 86 -20.16 25.52 -20.25
N LEU A 87 -19.19 25.86 -21.10
CA LEU A 87 -18.47 24.95 -22.01
C LEU A 87 -17.00 24.76 -21.61
N GLN A 88 -16.55 25.36 -20.50
CA GLN A 88 -15.19 25.17 -20.00
C GLN A 88 -15.04 23.77 -19.39
N GLU A 89 -14.12 23.00 -19.95
CA GLU A 89 -13.77 21.68 -19.44
C GLU A 89 -13.05 21.80 -18.09
N LEU A 90 -13.27 20.83 -17.20
CA LEU A 90 -12.55 20.76 -15.93
C LEU A 90 -11.15 20.16 -16.14
N GLN A 91 -10.20 20.61 -15.34
CA GLN A 91 -8.87 20.04 -15.24
C GLN A 91 -8.59 19.59 -13.82
N PHE A 92 -7.88 18.48 -13.71
CA PHE A 92 -7.39 17.92 -12.47
C PHE A 92 -5.90 18.24 -12.33
N ARG A 93 -5.60 19.15 -11.40
CA ARG A 93 -4.25 19.55 -11.05
C ARG A 93 -3.78 18.74 -9.83
N VAL A 94 -2.62 18.13 -9.97
CA VAL A 94 -1.94 17.38 -8.92
C VAL A 94 -0.56 18.00 -8.71
N SER A 95 -0.31 18.58 -7.53
CA SER A 95 0.97 19.19 -7.21
C SER A 95 1.66 18.52 -6.03
N TRP A 96 2.97 18.35 -6.15
CA TRP A 96 3.91 18.01 -5.10
C TRP A 96 4.83 19.20 -4.89
N THR A 97 4.79 19.78 -3.70
CA THR A 97 5.63 20.93 -3.30
C THR A 97 6.57 20.44 -2.19
N PRO A 98 7.79 19.99 -2.52
CA PRO A 98 8.83 19.69 -1.55
C PRO A 98 9.65 20.93 -1.20
N GLU A 99 10.65 20.79 -0.32
CA GLU A 99 11.61 21.86 -0.02
C GLU A 99 12.48 22.30 -1.24
N LEU A 100 12.65 21.45 -2.26
CA LEU A 100 13.65 21.65 -3.33
C LEU A 100 13.08 22.08 -4.69
N GLU A 101 12.15 21.31 -5.27
CA GLU A 101 11.59 21.57 -6.61
C GLU A 101 10.14 21.08 -6.72
N ASP A 102 9.24 21.97 -7.13
CA ASP A 102 7.83 21.66 -7.29
C ASP A 102 7.57 20.80 -8.54
N GLU A 103 6.78 19.73 -8.39
CA GLU A 103 6.25 18.95 -9.50
C GLU A 103 4.74 19.20 -9.61
N THR A 104 4.27 19.70 -10.75
CA THR A 104 2.83 19.88 -11.01
C THR A 104 2.41 19.14 -12.26
N PHE A 105 1.32 18.39 -12.16
CA PHE A 105 0.69 17.65 -13.24
C PHE A 105 -0.71 18.22 -13.46
N ILE A 106 -1.04 18.53 -14.71
CA ILE A 106 -2.36 19.01 -15.11
C ILE A 106 -2.93 17.99 -16.08
N LEU A 107 -4.09 17.45 -15.74
CA LEU A 107 -4.76 16.38 -16.46
C LEU A 107 -6.15 16.87 -16.88
N PRO A 108 -6.50 16.87 -18.18
CA PRO A 108 -7.85 17.22 -18.58
C PRO A 108 -8.84 16.14 -18.11
N LEU A 109 -10.05 16.57 -17.75
CA LEU A 109 -11.15 15.69 -17.40
C LEU A 109 -12.12 15.58 -18.57
N SER A 110 -12.80 14.45 -18.68
CA SER A 110 -13.89 14.28 -19.65
C SER A 110 -15.09 15.14 -19.27
N SER A 111 -16.03 15.30 -20.21
CA SER A 111 -17.33 15.95 -19.98
C SER A 111 -18.13 15.31 -18.83
N ASN A 112 -17.89 14.02 -18.56
CA ASN A 112 -18.51 13.27 -17.47
C ASN A 112 -17.74 13.40 -16.14
N GLY A 113 -16.67 14.21 -16.09
CA GLY A 113 -15.84 14.40 -14.91
C GLY A 113 -14.86 13.28 -14.63
N GLY A 114 -14.66 12.37 -15.59
CA GLY A 114 -13.73 11.26 -15.48
C GLY A 114 -12.30 11.66 -15.83
N LEU A 115 -11.33 10.92 -15.28
CA LEU A 115 -9.91 11.06 -15.63
C LEU A 115 -9.50 9.94 -16.59
N PRO A 116 -9.23 10.22 -17.88
CA PRO A 116 -8.84 9.19 -18.83
C PRO A 116 -7.51 8.52 -18.46
N VAL A 117 -7.50 7.18 -18.42
CA VAL A 117 -6.33 6.39 -17.96
C VAL A 117 -5.08 6.61 -18.83
N PHE A 118 -5.24 6.95 -20.10
CA PHE A 118 -4.10 7.18 -20.98
C PHE A 118 -3.26 8.40 -20.57
N HIS A 119 -3.87 9.43 -19.97
CA HIS A 119 -3.13 10.58 -19.47
C HIS A 119 -2.16 10.17 -18.36
N ILE A 120 -2.61 9.34 -17.42
CA ILE A 120 -1.79 8.80 -16.32
C ILE A 120 -0.54 8.09 -16.87
N ARG A 121 -0.71 7.23 -17.89
CA ARG A 121 0.41 6.46 -18.46
C ARG A 121 1.45 7.34 -19.15
N LYS A 122 1.05 8.44 -19.79
CA LYS A 122 1.97 9.39 -20.45
C LYS A 122 2.90 10.07 -19.45
N PHE A 123 2.49 10.25 -18.19
CA PHE A 123 3.32 10.87 -17.15
C PHE A 123 4.32 9.91 -16.50
N ARG A 124 4.25 8.60 -16.79
CA ARG A 124 5.19 7.60 -16.28
C ARG A 124 6.65 7.85 -16.70
N THR A 125 6.88 8.59 -17.78
CA THR A 125 8.22 8.82 -18.36
C THR A 125 8.92 10.10 -17.88
N ASN A 126 8.24 10.99 -17.15
CA ASN A 126 8.74 12.34 -16.86
C ASN A 126 9.24 12.56 -15.41
N ALA A 127 9.27 11.53 -14.56
CA ALA A 127 9.79 11.68 -13.20
C ALA A 127 11.32 11.86 -13.24
N LYS A 128 11.79 13.08 -12.96
CA LYS A 128 13.23 13.42 -12.93
C LYS A 128 13.95 12.83 -11.72
N ASN A 129 13.22 12.55 -10.64
CA ASN A 129 13.79 12.13 -9.35
C ASN A 129 13.40 10.68 -8.99
N PRO A 130 14.30 9.90 -8.38
CA PRO A 130 13.95 8.61 -7.82
C PRO A 130 12.90 8.80 -6.71
N ARG A 131 11.74 8.19 -6.91
CA ARG A 131 10.63 8.20 -5.95
C ARG A 131 10.88 7.13 -4.88
N PRO A 132 10.52 7.38 -3.61
CA PRO A 132 10.57 6.34 -2.59
C PRO A 132 9.76 5.12 -3.04
N LYS A 133 10.25 3.93 -2.71
CA LYS A 133 9.48 2.71 -2.98
C LYS A 133 8.28 2.70 -2.06
N THR A 134 7.11 2.45 -2.62
CA THR A 134 5.87 2.28 -1.85
C THR A 134 5.21 0.99 -2.28
N LEU A 135 4.84 0.15 -1.32
CA LEU A 135 4.08 -1.07 -1.59
C LEU A 135 2.83 -1.12 -0.71
N PHE A 136 1.73 -1.63 -1.26
CA PHE A 136 0.47 -1.73 -0.55
C PHE A 136 -0.06 -3.17 -0.58
N ILE A 137 -0.35 -3.71 0.59
CA ILE A 137 -1.03 -4.99 0.78
C ILE A 137 -2.47 -4.69 1.21
N THR A 138 -3.45 -5.16 0.45
CA THR A 138 -4.87 -5.12 0.84
C THR A 138 -5.18 -6.23 1.84
N SER A 139 -6.37 -6.17 2.45
CA SER A 139 -6.91 -7.25 3.28
C SER A 139 -6.89 -8.62 2.59
N SER A 140 -7.08 -8.66 1.26
CA SER A 140 -7.04 -9.89 0.45
C SER A 140 -5.65 -10.50 0.23
N SER A 141 -4.58 -9.93 0.81
CA SER A 141 -3.17 -10.30 0.56
C SER A 141 -2.70 -10.09 -0.88
N LEU A 142 -1.39 -10.27 -1.10
CA LEU A 142 -0.79 -10.24 -2.44
C LEU A 142 -1.24 -11.45 -3.26
N LYS A 143 -1.46 -11.22 -4.56
CA LYS A 143 -1.72 -12.31 -5.50
C LYS A 143 -0.47 -13.18 -5.68
N THR A 144 -0.65 -14.46 -5.99
CA THR A 144 0.44 -15.40 -6.26
C THR A 144 1.46 -14.85 -7.26
N ASP A 145 0.98 -14.31 -8.39
CA ASP A 145 1.86 -13.78 -9.45
C ASP A 145 2.70 -12.60 -8.96
N GLN A 146 2.10 -11.72 -8.15
CA GLN A 146 2.82 -10.60 -7.54
C GLN A 146 3.89 -11.10 -6.58
N MET A 147 3.59 -12.07 -5.71
CA MET A 147 4.61 -12.62 -4.80
C MET A 147 5.73 -13.32 -5.55
N ILE A 148 5.43 -14.04 -6.62
CA ILE A 148 6.46 -14.66 -7.47
C ILE A 148 7.34 -13.57 -8.11
N GLU A 149 6.74 -12.49 -8.61
CA GLU A 149 7.48 -11.35 -9.16
C GLU A 149 8.40 -10.71 -8.12
N LEU A 150 7.89 -10.43 -6.91
CA LEU A 150 8.70 -9.87 -5.81
C LEU A 150 9.82 -10.83 -5.40
N PHE A 151 9.55 -12.14 -5.32
CA PHE A 151 10.56 -13.13 -4.97
C PHE A 151 11.65 -13.24 -6.05
N ASN A 152 11.27 -13.23 -7.33
CA ASN A 152 12.23 -13.29 -8.43
C ASN A 152 13.19 -12.09 -8.44
N GLN A 153 12.80 -10.94 -7.89
CA GLN A 153 13.68 -9.77 -7.77
C GLN A 153 14.79 -9.95 -6.71
N VAL A 154 14.63 -10.88 -5.77
CA VAL A 154 15.53 -11.07 -4.63
C VAL A 154 16.27 -12.42 -4.67
N VAL A 155 15.86 -13.34 -5.53
CA VAL A 155 16.53 -14.63 -5.76
C VAL A 155 18.02 -14.40 -6.07
N LEU A 156 18.89 -15.18 -5.41
CA LEU A 156 20.35 -15.11 -5.49
C LEU A 156 20.93 -13.77 -5.00
N THR A 157 20.21 -13.03 -4.17
CA THR A 157 20.71 -11.84 -3.48
C THR A 157 20.81 -12.08 -1.97
N PRO A 158 21.55 -11.25 -1.21
CA PRO A 158 21.57 -11.32 0.26
C PRO A 158 20.18 -11.18 0.89
N ASP A 159 19.26 -10.51 0.21
CA ASP A 159 17.90 -10.24 0.70
C ASP A 159 17.01 -11.50 0.67
N GLU A 160 17.34 -12.53 -0.15
CA GLU A 160 16.66 -13.84 -0.12
C GLU A 160 16.72 -14.47 1.27
N LYS A 161 17.89 -14.39 1.94
CA LYS A 161 18.08 -14.93 3.29
C LYS A 161 17.24 -14.21 4.33
N ILE A 162 16.89 -12.94 4.10
CA ILE A 162 16.03 -12.18 5.00
C ILE A 162 14.62 -12.77 4.98
N ILE A 163 14.13 -13.20 3.81
CA ILE A 163 12.83 -13.86 3.68
C ILE A 163 12.84 -15.24 4.37
N GLU A 164 13.90 -16.03 4.18
CA GLU A 164 14.04 -17.31 4.88
C GLU A 164 14.07 -17.12 6.40
N GLN A 165 14.80 -16.11 6.90
CA GLN A 165 14.85 -15.75 8.32
C GLN A 165 13.48 -15.28 8.85
N ALA A 166 12.75 -14.49 8.06
CA ALA A 166 11.42 -14.02 8.42
C ALA A 166 10.42 -15.18 8.55
N LEU A 167 10.43 -16.15 7.62
CA LEU A 167 9.59 -17.34 7.71
C LEU A 167 10.00 -18.24 8.88
N ASN A 168 11.31 -18.40 9.11
CA ASN A 168 11.84 -19.22 10.20
C ASN A 168 11.43 -18.70 11.59
N LYS A 169 11.28 -17.38 11.75
CA LYS A 169 10.75 -16.77 13.00
C LYS A 169 9.33 -17.22 13.33
N ILE A 170 8.51 -17.51 12.31
CA ILE A 170 7.12 -17.96 12.50
C ILE A 170 7.05 -19.47 12.67
N ASP A 171 7.82 -20.21 11.86
CA ASP A 171 7.96 -21.66 12.01
C ASP A 171 9.41 -22.06 11.80
N SER A 172 10.07 -22.45 12.89
CA SER A 172 11.50 -22.80 12.92
C SER A 172 11.87 -23.98 12.03
N LYS A 173 10.88 -24.77 11.58
CA LYS A 173 11.10 -25.88 10.65
C LYS A 173 11.39 -25.38 9.24
N ILE A 174 10.92 -24.19 8.86
CA ILE A 174 11.13 -23.63 7.53
C ILE A 174 12.60 -23.22 7.40
N GLN A 175 13.32 -23.88 6.51
CA GLN A 175 14.73 -23.56 6.25
C GLN A 175 14.94 -22.78 4.97
N ARG A 176 14.23 -23.16 3.89
CA ARG A 176 14.40 -22.56 2.57
C ARG A 176 13.08 -22.45 1.84
N ILE A 177 13.02 -21.51 0.91
CA ILE A 177 11.90 -21.30 0.01
C ILE A 177 12.39 -21.23 -1.44
N ALA A 178 11.59 -21.72 -2.37
CA ALA A 178 11.82 -21.52 -3.80
C ALA A 178 10.49 -21.23 -4.51
N ALA A 179 10.51 -20.26 -5.43
CA ALA A 179 9.45 -20.10 -6.39
C ALA A 179 9.49 -21.26 -7.40
N VAL A 180 8.33 -21.85 -7.65
CA VAL A 180 8.14 -22.89 -8.66
C VAL A 180 7.12 -22.39 -9.67
N ASN A 181 7.42 -22.63 -10.94
CA ASN A 181 6.57 -22.15 -12.01
C ASN A 181 5.18 -22.80 -11.91
N PRO A 182 4.08 -22.04 -11.77
CA PRO A 182 2.73 -22.61 -11.68
C PRO A 182 2.28 -23.30 -12.99
N GLN A 183 3.10 -23.22 -14.04
CA GLN A 183 2.87 -23.80 -15.36
C GLN A 183 2.90 -25.34 -15.34
N ARG A 184 1.80 -25.94 -14.87
CA ARG A 184 1.17 -27.18 -15.37
C ARG A 184 -0.02 -27.67 -14.54
N LEU A 185 -0.45 -26.95 -13.51
CA LEU A 185 -1.62 -27.36 -12.74
C LEU A 185 -2.80 -26.46 -13.11
N ARG A 186 -3.62 -26.92 -14.05
CA ARG A 186 -4.95 -26.37 -14.39
C ARG A 186 -5.95 -26.54 -13.25
N TYR A 187 -5.53 -26.32 -12.00
CA TYR A 187 -6.36 -26.54 -10.83
C TYR A 187 -6.46 -25.25 -10.04
N SER A 188 -7.64 -24.63 -10.17
CA SER A 188 -8.19 -23.56 -9.35
C SER A 188 -7.39 -22.25 -9.29
N PRO A 189 -7.99 -21.11 -9.71
CA PRO A 189 -7.43 -19.78 -9.45
C PRO A 189 -7.31 -19.46 -7.94
N TYR A 190 -7.83 -20.31 -7.07
CA TYR A 190 -7.75 -20.21 -5.61
C TYR A 190 -6.62 -21.07 -4.99
N SER A 191 -5.86 -21.82 -5.79
CA SER A 191 -4.78 -22.64 -5.26
C SER A 191 -3.56 -21.78 -4.90
N ARG A 192 -3.15 -21.82 -3.62
CA ARG A 192 -1.91 -21.20 -3.12
C ARG A 192 -0.70 -22.03 -3.55
N ASN A 193 -0.48 -22.05 -4.85
CA ASN A 193 0.65 -22.68 -5.51
C ASN A 193 1.74 -21.64 -5.81
N GLY A 194 2.89 -22.09 -6.29
CA GLY A 194 3.95 -21.19 -6.75
C GLY A 194 5.15 -21.10 -5.83
N PHE A 195 5.06 -21.64 -4.60
CA PHE A 195 6.22 -21.78 -3.70
C PHE A 195 6.29 -23.17 -3.08
N VAL A 196 7.52 -23.65 -2.90
CA VAL A 196 7.86 -24.87 -2.17
C VAL A 196 8.82 -24.52 -1.05
N LEU A 197 8.57 -25.07 0.13
CA LEU A 197 9.40 -24.92 1.31
C LEU A 197 10.21 -26.19 1.56
N LEU A 198 11.46 -26.03 2.01
CA LEU A 198 12.26 -27.11 2.57
C LEU A 198 12.14 -27.07 4.09
N LEU A 199 11.67 -28.18 4.68
CA LEU A 199 11.57 -28.34 6.13
C LEU A 199 12.83 -29.00 6.67
N GLY A 200 13.41 -28.42 7.72
CA GLY A 200 14.69 -28.83 8.28
C GLY A 200 14.66 -30.08 9.16
N ASP A 201 13.52 -30.36 9.79
CA ASP A 201 13.32 -31.51 10.68
C ASP A 201 13.24 -32.84 9.92
N SER A 202 12.74 -32.79 8.69
CA SER A 202 12.40 -33.96 7.86
C SER A 202 13.13 -33.97 6.52
N ASN A 203 13.83 -32.87 6.16
CA ASN A 203 14.42 -32.62 4.85
C ASN A 203 13.40 -32.80 3.69
N GLN A 204 12.12 -32.60 3.99
CA GLN A 204 11.01 -32.75 3.05
C GLN A 204 10.71 -31.43 2.35
N ARG A 205 10.30 -31.55 1.08
CA ARG A 205 9.79 -30.43 0.29
C ARG A 205 8.28 -30.43 0.33
N VAL A 206 7.69 -29.34 0.81
CA VAL A 206 6.23 -29.20 0.91
C VAL A 206 5.76 -27.98 0.11
N PRO A 207 4.64 -28.06 -0.61
CA PRO A 207 3.99 -26.87 -1.16
C PRO A 207 3.63 -25.91 -0.03
N ILE A 208 3.82 -24.61 -0.23
CA ILE A 208 3.52 -23.61 0.82
C ILE A 208 2.04 -23.65 1.26
N GLY A 209 1.12 -23.95 0.35
CA GLY A 209 -0.30 -24.08 0.67
C GLY A 209 -0.60 -25.15 1.73
N SER A 210 0.28 -26.14 1.91
CA SER A 210 0.15 -27.16 2.96
C SER A 210 0.48 -26.63 4.37
N MET A 211 1.16 -25.49 4.47
CA MET A 211 1.48 -24.84 5.75
C MET A 211 0.34 -23.95 6.27
N GLY A 212 -0.76 -23.86 5.52
CA GLY A 212 -1.91 -23.04 5.86
C GLY A 212 -1.76 -21.56 5.51
N ASP A 213 -2.85 -20.84 5.74
CA ASP A 213 -3.01 -19.50 5.20
C ASP A 213 -2.14 -18.44 5.87
N GLY A 214 -1.78 -18.66 7.14
CA GLY A 214 -0.93 -17.75 7.90
C GLY A 214 0.49 -17.67 7.32
N ILE A 215 1.12 -18.80 7.00
CA ILE A 215 2.47 -18.81 6.41
C ILE A 215 2.51 -18.11 5.05
N TRP A 216 1.44 -18.25 4.26
CA TRP A 216 1.29 -17.51 3.01
C TRP A 216 1.18 -15.99 3.23
N ARG A 217 0.40 -15.55 4.24
CA ARG A 217 0.31 -14.13 4.62
C ARG A 217 1.67 -13.58 5.07
N ILE A 218 2.39 -14.34 5.90
CA ILE A 218 3.72 -13.98 6.38
C ILE A 218 4.72 -13.87 5.22
N LEU A 219 4.69 -14.81 4.25
CA LEU A 219 5.52 -14.71 3.05
C LEU A 219 5.22 -13.41 2.29
N GLY A 220 3.95 -13.09 2.08
CA GLY A 220 3.53 -11.86 1.43
C GLY A 220 4.05 -10.61 2.16
N LEU A 221 3.95 -10.57 3.49
CA LEU A 221 4.50 -9.48 4.31
C LEU A 221 6.01 -9.39 4.20
N ALA A 222 6.74 -10.51 4.34
CA ALA A 222 8.20 -10.53 4.25
C ALA A 222 8.69 -10.04 2.89
N LEU A 223 8.13 -10.57 1.79
CA LEU A 223 8.40 -10.12 0.44
C LEU A 223 8.14 -8.62 0.28
N ALA A 224 7.03 -8.15 0.82
CA ALA A 224 6.65 -6.75 0.69
C ALA A 224 7.59 -5.81 1.44
N ILE A 225 8.03 -6.16 2.64
CA ILE A 225 9.02 -5.38 3.38
C ILE A 225 10.34 -5.37 2.60
N VAL A 226 10.80 -6.51 2.10
CA VAL A 226 12.05 -6.60 1.32
C VAL A 226 11.99 -5.72 0.07
N SER A 227 10.89 -5.79 -0.68
CA SER A 227 10.70 -4.98 -1.88
C SER A 227 10.53 -3.49 -1.60
N ALA A 228 10.08 -3.12 -0.39
CA ALA A 228 9.91 -1.74 0.06
C ALA A 228 11.17 -1.11 0.69
N LYS A 229 12.33 -1.78 0.65
CA LYS A 229 13.63 -1.30 1.18
C LYS A 229 13.88 0.18 0.84
N ASP A 230 14.30 0.95 1.85
CA ASP A 230 14.51 2.40 1.81
C ASP A 230 13.23 3.19 1.45
N GLY A 231 12.08 2.71 1.91
CA GLY A 231 10.77 3.21 1.50
C GLY A 231 9.66 2.91 2.51
N TYR A 232 8.45 2.68 1.98
CA TYR A 232 7.23 2.62 2.76
C TYR A 232 6.41 1.37 2.41
N LEU A 233 5.93 0.68 3.45
CA LEU A 233 4.98 -0.41 3.33
C LEU A 233 3.65 0.00 3.95
N PHE A 234 2.56 -0.22 3.23
CA PHE A 234 1.20 0.00 3.68
C PHE A 234 0.47 -1.34 3.73
N VAL A 235 -0.08 -1.70 4.87
CA VAL A 235 -0.80 -2.97 5.04
C VAL A 235 -2.18 -2.67 5.61
N ASP A 236 -3.20 -3.02 4.84
CA ASP A 236 -4.57 -3.01 5.32
C ASP A 236 -4.91 -4.34 5.98
N GLU A 237 -5.52 -4.26 7.16
CA GLU A 237 -5.84 -5.39 8.05
C GLU A 237 -4.65 -6.34 8.21
N ILE A 238 -3.61 -5.87 8.91
CA ILE A 238 -2.33 -6.58 8.97
C ILE A 238 -2.44 -8.00 9.53
N ASP A 239 -3.41 -8.21 10.43
CA ASP A 239 -3.68 -9.48 11.10
C ASP A 239 -4.56 -10.46 10.31
N THR A 240 -5.04 -10.10 9.12
CA THR A 240 -5.95 -10.95 8.35
C THR A 240 -5.37 -12.34 8.07
N GLY A 241 -6.11 -13.37 8.50
CA GLY A 241 -5.77 -14.77 8.30
C GLY A 241 -4.70 -15.32 9.27
N LEU A 242 -4.34 -14.55 10.30
CA LEU A 242 -3.39 -14.99 11.34
C LEU A 242 -4.12 -15.36 12.63
N HIS A 243 -3.72 -16.48 13.22
CA HIS A 243 -4.16 -16.86 14.56
C HIS A 243 -3.45 -15.97 15.61
N PHE A 244 -4.13 -15.65 16.71
CA PHE A 244 -3.60 -14.75 17.74
C PHE A 244 -2.22 -15.16 18.27
N THR A 245 -1.96 -16.47 18.38
CA THR A 245 -0.66 -17.01 18.81
C THR A 245 0.50 -16.66 17.89
N ALA A 246 0.23 -16.31 16.63
CA ALA A 246 1.26 -15.95 15.66
C ALA A 246 1.50 -14.43 15.56
N MET A 247 0.67 -13.60 16.20
CA MET A 247 0.73 -12.13 16.03
C MET A 247 1.98 -11.51 16.66
N SER A 248 2.42 -12.00 17.83
CA SER A 248 3.67 -11.56 18.45
C SER A 248 4.88 -11.87 17.54
N ASP A 249 4.97 -13.10 17.02
CA ASP A 249 6.08 -13.47 16.13
C ASP A 249 6.01 -12.74 14.79
N MET A 250 4.81 -12.47 14.27
CA MET A 250 4.60 -11.58 13.13
C MET A 250 5.17 -10.18 13.42
N TRP A 251 4.84 -9.57 14.55
CA TRP A 251 5.34 -8.25 14.89
C TRP A 251 6.86 -8.22 15.06
N LYS A 252 7.45 -9.23 15.70
CA LYS A 252 8.93 -9.38 15.80
C LYS A 252 9.55 -9.49 14.41
N MET A 253 8.93 -10.26 13.51
CA MET A 253 9.39 -10.39 12.14
C MET A 253 9.30 -9.07 11.38
N ILE A 254 8.17 -8.36 11.45
CA ILE A 254 7.97 -7.06 10.79
C ILE A 254 9.00 -6.05 11.31
N TRP A 255 9.10 -5.92 12.63
CA TRP A 255 9.98 -4.97 13.30
C TRP A 255 11.44 -5.15 12.89
N ASP A 256 11.98 -6.36 13.03
CA ASP A 256 13.38 -6.64 12.73
C ASP A 256 13.67 -6.44 11.24
N THR A 257 12.77 -6.90 10.37
CA THR A 257 12.94 -6.81 8.92
C THR A 257 12.85 -5.35 8.45
N ALA A 258 11.88 -4.59 8.98
CA ALA A 258 11.66 -3.19 8.65
C ALA A 258 12.82 -2.30 9.12
N LYS A 259 13.31 -2.49 10.36
CA LYS A 259 14.50 -1.79 10.86
C LYS A 259 15.73 -2.09 10.02
N LYS A 260 15.98 -3.36 9.71
CA LYS A 260 17.14 -3.80 8.91
C LYS A 260 17.15 -3.21 7.50
N LEU A 261 15.97 -2.97 6.93
CA LEU A 261 15.80 -2.50 5.54
C LEU A 261 15.39 -1.04 5.42
N ASN A 262 15.36 -0.31 6.54
CA ASN A 262 14.95 1.09 6.59
C ASN A 262 13.58 1.30 5.91
N VAL A 263 12.58 0.54 6.36
CA VAL A 263 11.21 0.60 5.84
C VAL A 263 10.27 1.14 6.92
N GLN A 264 9.53 2.18 6.59
CA GLN A 264 8.43 2.64 7.44
C GLN A 264 7.15 1.87 7.12
N VAL A 265 6.60 1.20 8.13
CA VAL A 265 5.39 0.38 7.99
C VAL A 265 4.18 1.15 8.55
N PHE A 266 3.15 1.30 7.73
CA PHE A 266 1.83 1.77 8.11
C PHE A 266 0.86 0.60 8.04
N ALA A 267 0.23 0.26 9.16
CA ALA A 267 -0.69 -0.86 9.25
C ALA A 267 -2.03 -0.42 9.83
N THR A 268 -3.12 -1.02 9.36
CA THR A 268 -4.44 -0.92 9.98
C THR A 268 -4.81 -2.26 10.63
N THR A 269 -5.60 -2.20 11.69
CA THR A 269 -6.22 -3.37 12.31
C THR A 269 -7.50 -2.96 13.03
N HIS A 270 -8.45 -3.89 13.13
CA HIS A 270 -9.64 -3.76 13.97
C HIS A 270 -9.64 -4.79 15.12
N ASN A 271 -8.54 -5.55 15.24
CA ASN A 271 -8.42 -6.71 16.12
C ASN A 271 -7.67 -6.34 17.41
N SER A 272 -8.30 -6.63 18.56
CA SER A 272 -7.69 -6.38 19.86
C SER A 272 -6.41 -7.17 20.07
N ASP A 273 -6.40 -8.44 19.66
CA ASP A 273 -5.27 -9.34 19.85
C ASP A 273 -4.05 -8.85 19.04
N CYS A 274 -4.31 -8.23 17.89
CA CYS A 274 -3.26 -7.69 17.03
C CYS A 274 -2.54 -6.52 17.68
N TRP A 275 -3.24 -5.52 18.20
CA TRP A 275 -2.58 -4.39 18.84
C TRP A 275 -2.05 -4.75 20.23
N GLN A 276 -2.69 -5.67 20.96
CA GLN A 276 -2.19 -6.12 22.26
C GLN A 276 -0.86 -6.87 22.13
N SER A 277 -0.73 -7.76 21.15
CA SER A 277 0.53 -8.47 20.89
C SER A 277 1.68 -7.54 20.46
N LEU A 278 1.39 -6.32 20.02
CA LEU A 278 2.40 -5.29 19.73
C LEU A 278 3.12 -4.81 21.00
N ALA A 279 2.46 -4.87 22.17
CA ALA A 279 3.05 -4.48 23.46
C ALA A 279 4.29 -5.32 23.80
N GLU A 280 4.33 -6.59 23.42
CA GLU A 280 5.50 -7.47 23.62
C GLU A 280 6.76 -6.94 22.92
N ILE A 281 6.63 -6.19 21.82
CA ILE A 281 7.76 -5.53 21.16
C ILE A 281 8.18 -4.28 21.95
N GLY A 282 7.20 -3.52 22.44
CA GLY A 282 7.43 -2.30 23.23
C GLY A 282 8.16 -2.56 24.55
N GLU A 283 7.98 -3.74 25.16
CA GLU A 283 8.68 -4.15 26.38
C GLU A 283 10.16 -4.48 26.17
N GLN A 284 10.54 -4.89 24.95
CA GLN A 284 11.88 -5.44 24.67
C GLN A 284 12.92 -4.37 24.34
N GLU A 285 12.51 -3.13 24.09
CA GLU A 285 13.37 -2.06 23.58
C GLU A 285 13.32 -0.80 24.46
N ASN A 286 14.40 -0.02 24.46
CA ASN A 286 14.37 1.31 25.06
C ASN A 286 13.42 2.20 24.24
N VAL A 287 12.51 2.91 24.90
CA VAL A 287 11.60 3.86 24.24
C VAL A 287 12.41 4.85 23.41
N THR A 288 12.22 4.85 22.09
CA THR A 288 12.85 5.80 21.17
C THR A 288 11.79 6.66 20.51
N ASP A 289 12.14 7.91 20.17
CA ASP A 289 11.25 8.80 19.43
C ASP A 289 10.88 8.27 18.02
N ASP A 290 11.65 7.33 17.45
CA ASP A 290 11.41 6.74 16.13
C ASP A 290 10.80 5.33 16.18
N GLY A 291 10.16 4.96 17.29
CA GLY A 291 9.60 3.63 17.45
C GLY A 291 8.10 3.52 17.17
N ILE A 292 7.45 2.57 17.82
CA ILE A 292 6.09 2.11 17.49
C ILE A 292 5.05 3.10 18.00
N ARG A 293 4.09 3.44 17.14
CA ARG A 293 2.95 4.29 17.49
C ARG A 293 1.63 3.67 17.05
N ILE A 294 0.63 3.76 17.92
CA ILE A 294 -0.78 3.49 17.56
C ILE A 294 -1.50 4.83 17.41
N HIS A 295 -2.18 5.01 16.28
CA HIS A 295 -3.05 6.14 16.02
C HIS A 295 -4.51 5.68 16.00
N ARG A 296 -5.25 6.00 17.06
CA ARG A 296 -6.69 5.75 17.12
C ARG A 296 -7.45 6.88 16.45
N ILE A 297 -8.23 6.55 15.42
CA ILE A 297 -8.98 7.53 14.63
C ILE A 297 -10.46 7.41 15.02
N GLU A 298 -11.04 8.51 15.51
CA GLU A 298 -12.45 8.55 15.91
C GLU A 298 -13.24 9.50 15.02
N LYS A 299 -14.46 9.08 14.65
CA LYS A 299 -15.38 9.91 13.87
C LYS A 299 -15.69 11.20 14.61
N GLY A 300 -15.54 12.34 13.92
CA GLY A 300 -15.82 13.67 14.47
C GLY A 300 -14.65 14.30 15.24
N LYS A 301 -13.54 13.60 15.45
CA LYS A 301 -12.31 14.20 15.98
C LYS A 301 -11.41 14.68 14.85
N SER A 302 -10.84 15.87 15.01
CA SER A 302 -9.91 16.46 14.03
C SER A 302 -8.48 15.93 14.15
N LYS A 303 -8.17 15.20 15.24
CA LYS A 303 -6.85 14.61 15.49
C LYS A 303 -7.01 13.18 15.99
N SER A 304 -6.05 12.34 15.61
CA SER A 304 -5.91 10.99 16.18
C SER A 304 -5.45 11.06 17.64
N ILE A 305 -5.83 10.04 18.43
CA ILE A 305 -5.25 9.81 19.75
C ILE A 305 -4.03 8.91 19.54
N VAL A 306 -2.87 9.36 20.03
CA VAL A 306 -1.59 8.71 19.79
C VAL A 306 -1.14 8.00 21.07
N PHE A 307 -0.74 6.74 20.92
CA PHE A 307 -0.10 5.93 21.95
C PHE A 307 1.32 5.60 21.51
N ASN A 308 2.32 5.98 22.31
CA ASN A 308 3.70 5.51 22.17
C ASN A 308 3.87 4.12 22.81
N GLU A 309 5.06 3.52 22.72
CA GLU A 309 5.32 2.16 23.23
C GLU A 309 4.95 1.98 24.70
N ALA A 310 5.39 2.91 25.55
CA ALA A 310 5.08 2.86 26.98
C ALA A 310 3.57 2.95 27.23
N GLN A 311 2.87 3.80 26.49
CA GLN A 311 1.42 3.93 26.59
C GLN A 311 0.67 2.71 26.04
N ILE A 312 1.21 2.03 25.03
CA ILE A 312 0.66 0.77 24.50
C ILE A 312 0.73 -0.31 25.58
N VAL A 313 1.88 -0.49 26.23
CA VAL A 313 2.05 -1.46 27.32
C VAL A 313 1.08 -1.17 28.45
N ILE A 314 1.01 0.09 28.91
CA ILE A 314 0.06 0.51 29.96
C ILE A 314 -1.40 0.26 29.53
N ALA A 315 -1.73 0.49 28.25
CA ALA A 315 -3.06 0.26 27.73
C ALA A 315 -3.45 -1.23 27.77
N VAL A 316 -2.53 -2.14 27.45
CA VAL A 316 -2.75 -3.58 27.59
C VAL A 316 -2.96 -3.96 29.06
N GLU A 317 -2.03 -3.56 29.95
CA GLU A 317 -2.08 -3.89 31.39
C GLU A 317 -3.37 -3.44 32.08
N ARG A 318 -3.91 -2.29 31.64
CA ARG A 318 -5.12 -1.68 32.21
C ARG A 318 -6.39 -1.98 31.42
N GLU A 319 -6.32 -2.88 30.44
CA GLU A 319 -7.45 -3.24 29.56
C GLU A 319 -8.13 -2.01 28.92
N LEU A 320 -7.33 -1.00 28.54
CA LEU A 320 -7.85 0.20 27.89
C LEU A 320 -8.19 -0.08 26.43
N GLU A 321 -9.35 0.40 25.98
CA GLU A 321 -9.74 0.35 24.58
C GLU A 321 -8.89 1.34 23.77
N VAL A 322 -8.19 0.86 22.74
CA VAL A 322 -7.38 1.67 21.81
C VAL A 322 -7.80 1.54 20.35
N ARG A 323 -8.89 0.81 20.05
CA ARG A 323 -9.50 0.75 18.71
C ARG A 323 -10.34 1.99 18.38
#